data_AF-A0A3N7CN95-F1
#
_entry.id   AF-A0A3N7CN95-F1
#
_cell.length_a   1.000
_cell.length_b   1.000
_cell.length_c   1.000
_cell.angle_alpha   90.00
_cell.angle_beta   90.00
_cell.angle_gamma   90.00
#
_symmetry.space_group_name_H-M   'P 1'
#
loop_
_entity.id
_entity.type
_entity.pdbx_description
1 polymer ?
#
loop_
_entity_poly.entity_id
_entity_poly.type
_entity_poly.pdbx_seq_one_letter_code
_entity_poly.pdbx_strand_id
1 'polypeptide(L)'
;MSENLILNMQEALGTNIEKIDINDPNLHTPVHPESSDALAQAAIPAVLIGSLIHLAKQEHPEQYTAQMDQVFAGKSDEVIDAIAKYAQTTPTEAGDYIARTIDAFNRVSQEQHEGNAKKLMSALENQQNDILRYLPSVLGLGPKLNIDIIDDRTNKMEGPLSSLANFFFNENIHPKKQDEREEETPPA
;
A
#
# COMPACT_ATOMS: atom_id res chain seq x y z
N MET A 1 -13.91 -7.50 -16.07
CA MET A 1 -12.76 -6.79 -16.69
C MET A 1 -11.72 -6.66 -15.60
N SER A 2 -10.42 -6.78 -15.88
CA SER A 2 -9.40 -6.59 -14.84
C SER A 2 -9.35 -5.10 -14.49
N GLU A 3 -10.07 -4.74 -13.44
CA GLU A 3 -10.26 -3.36 -12.96
C GLU A 3 -8.96 -2.83 -12.40
N ASN A 4 -8.32 -1.91 -13.11
CA ASN A 4 -7.09 -1.28 -12.65
C ASN A 4 -7.42 -0.31 -11.50
N LEU A 5 -7.00 -0.64 -10.27
CA LEU A 5 -7.29 0.13 -9.06
C LEU A 5 -6.74 1.55 -9.15
N ILE A 6 -5.56 1.74 -9.76
CA ILE A 6 -4.99 3.08 -9.96
C ILE A 6 -5.92 3.93 -10.84
N LEU A 7 -6.41 3.38 -11.96
CA LEU A 7 -7.34 4.11 -12.84
C LEU A 7 -8.65 4.44 -12.12
N ASN A 8 -9.22 3.50 -11.37
CA ASN A 8 -10.47 3.75 -10.63
C ASN A 8 -10.29 4.80 -9.54
N MET A 9 -9.13 4.82 -8.87
CA MET A 9 -8.76 5.84 -7.88
C MET A 9 -8.58 7.21 -8.54
N GLN A 10 -7.92 7.25 -9.70
CA GLN A 10 -7.77 8.47 -10.50
C GLN A 10 -9.13 9.06 -10.93
N GLU A 11 -10.01 8.22 -11.47
CA GLU A 11 -11.38 8.61 -11.84
C GLU A 11 -12.18 9.09 -10.63
N ALA A 12 -12.09 8.37 -9.51
CA ALA A 12 -12.81 8.69 -8.28
C ALA A 12 -12.41 10.04 -7.67
N LEU A 13 -11.13 10.43 -7.82
CA LEU A 13 -10.56 11.67 -7.30
C LEU A 13 -10.52 12.81 -8.34
N GLY A 14 -10.81 12.51 -9.61
CA GLY A 14 -10.71 13.46 -10.72
C GLY A 14 -9.27 13.92 -10.96
N THR A 15 -8.32 13.00 -10.83
CA THR A 15 -6.88 13.29 -10.86
C THR A 15 -6.14 12.41 -11.87
N ASN A 16 -4.89 12.77 -12.15
CA ASN A 16 -4.00 12.01 -13.01
C ASN A 16 -2.65 11.83 -12.33
N ILE A 17 -2.12 10.60 -12.41
CA ILE A 17 -0.79 10.24 -11.91
C ILE A 17 -0.04 9.49 -13.01
N GLU A 18 1.29 9.55 -12.95
CA GLU A 18 2.16 8.95 -13.97
C GLU A 18 2.99 7.80 -13.39
N LYS A 19 3.33 6.85 -14.26
CA LYS A 19 4.30 5.81 -13.90
C LYS A 19 5.67 6.48 -13.76
N ILE A 20 6.29 6.24 -12.63
CA ILE A 20 7.65 6.68 -12.34
C ILE A 20 8.61 5.80 -13.13
N ASP A 21 9.41 6.44 -13.99
CA ASP A 21 10.52 5.76 -14.64
C ASP A 21 11.68 5.66 -13.65
N ILE A 22 12.02 4.42 -13.29
CA ILE A 22 13.12 4.10 -12.36
C ILE A 22 14.48 4.50 -12.96
N ASN A 23 14.55 4.71 -14.28
CA ASN A 23 15.75 5.21 -14.95
C ASN A 23 15.79 6.74 -15.02
N ASP A 24 14.76 7.45 -14.52
CA ASP A 24 14.77 8.91 -14.49
C ASP A 24 15.76 9.39 -13.40
N PRO A 25 16.80 10.15 -13.77
CA PRO A 25 17.73 10.73 -12.79
C PRO A 25 17.05 11.71 -11.81
N ASN A 26 15.82 12.13 -12.09
CA ASN A 26 15.04 13.07 -11.29
C ASN A 26 13.94 12.40 -10.44
N LEU A 27 14.07 11.11 -10.10
CA LEU A 27 13.20 10.36 -9.19
C LEU A 27 12.81 11.09 -7.87
N HIS A 28 13.55 12.13 -7.49
CA HIS A 28 13.34 12.93 -6.28
C HIS A 28 12.51 14.20 -6.48
N THR A 29 12.19 14.58 -7.72
CA THR A 29 11.32 15.73 -7.99
C THR A 29 9.87 15.28 -8.19
N PRO A 30 8.87 16.12 -7.85
CA PRO A 30 7.50 15.87 -8.25
C PRO A 30 7.46 15.60 -9.75
N VAL A 31 6.90 14.44 -10.14
CA VAL A 31 6.74 14.10 -11.55
C VAL A 31 5.90 15.21 -12.18
N HIS A 32 6.45 15.84 -13.22
CA HIS A 32 5.86 16.90 -14.05
C HIS A 32 4.60 17.56 -13.45
N PRO A 33 4.74 18.68 -12.68
CA PRO A 33 3.58 19.36 -12.07
C PRO A 33 2.54 19.89 -13.09
N GLU A 34 2.90 19.89 -14.37
CA GLU A 34 2.05 20.26 -15.51
C GLU A 34 1.11 19.11 -15.96
N SER A 35 1.41 17.84 -15.62
CA SER A 35 0.70 16.64 -16.10
C SER A 35 0.26 15.66 -15.01
N SER A 36 0.80 15.79 -13.80
CA SER A 36 0.52 14.92 -12.66
C SER A 36 0.26 15.72 -11.38
N ASP A 37 -0.75 15.32 -10.62
CA ASP A 37 -1.04 15.87 -9.30
C ASP A 37 -0.08 15.23 -8.29
N ALA A 38 0.86 16.01 -7.74
CA ALA A 38 1.87 15.51 -6.80
C ALA A 38 1.26 14.93 -5.52
N LEU A 39 0.12 15.45 -5.06
CA LEU A 39 -0.60 14.88 -3.91
C LEU A 39 -1.19 13.53 -4.28
N ALA A 40 -1.84 13.42 -5.44
CA ALA A 40 -2.36 12.15 -5.95
C ALA A 40 -1.27 11.10 -6.14
N GLN A 41 -0.16 11.50 -6.76
CA GLN A 41 0.99 10.66 -7.10
C GLN A 41 1.56 10.00 -5.85
N ALA A 42 1.53 10.70 -4.72
CA ALA A 42 2.00 10.17 -3.45
C ALA A 42 0.90 9.44 -2.66
N ALA A 43 -0.29 10.03 -2.54
CA ALA A 43 -1.35 9.53 -1.67
C ALA A 43 -2.01 8.24 -2.19
N ILE A 44 -2.30 8.14 -3.49
CA ILE A 44 -2.98 6.98 -4.08
C ILE A 44 -2.17 5.70 -3.86
N PRO A 45 -0.91 5.59 -4.33
CA PRO A 45 -0.13 4.37 -4.12
C PRO A 45 0.16 4.11 -2.63
N ALA A 46 0.33 5.16 -1.81
CA ALA A 46 0.51 5.01 -0.37
C ALA A 46 -0.69 4.34 0.32
N VAL A 47 -1.92 4.78 0.00
CA VAL A 47 -3.15 4.22 0.56
C VAL A 47 -3.36 2.78 0.09
N LEU A 48 -3.08 2.48 -1.19
CA LEU A 48 -3.23 1.13 -1.73
C LEU A 48 -2.24 0.14 -1.08
N ILE A 49 -0.96 0.51 -0.99
CA ILE A 49 0.06 -0.33 -0.36
C ILE A 49 -0.19 -0.47 1.15
N GLY A 50 -0.51 0.62 1.85
CA GLY A 50 -0.85 0.58 3.27
C GLY A 50 -2.05 -0.31 3.54
N SER A 51 -3.09 -0.24 2.71
CA SER A 51 -4.28 -1.10 2.81
C SER A 51 -3.96 -2.57 2.56
N LEU A 52 -3.13 -2.87 1.55
CA LEU A 52 -2.69 -4.22 1.27
C LEU A 52 -1.93 -4.82 2.47
N ILE A 53 -0.99 -4.07 3.05
CA ILE A 53 -0.21 -4.51 4.22
C ILE A 53 -1.12 -4.73 5.43
N HIS A 54 -2.08 -3.82 5.65
CA HIS A 54 -3.04 -3.96 6.72
C HIS A 54 -3.89 -5.23 6.55
N LEU A 55 -4.42 -5.47 5.36
CA LEU A 55 -5.21 -6.66 5.03
C LEU A 55 -4.42 -7.95 5.18
N ALA A 56 -3.15 -7.96 4.75
CA ALA A 56 -2.27 -9.12 4.87
C ALA A 56 -2.00 -9.53 6.34
N LYS A 57 -2.08 -8.57 7.28
CA LYS A 57 -1.94 -8.84 8.71
C LYS A 57 -3.21 -9.39 9.36
N GLN A 58 -4.34 -9.39 8.68
CA GLN A 58 -5.60 -9.92 9.22
C GLN A 58 -5.70 -11.42 8.93
N GLU A 59 -5.97 -12.23 9.96
CA GLU A 59 -6.12 -13.69 9.80
C GLU A 59 -7.38 -14.06 9.00
N HIS A 60 -8.49 -13.34 9.21
CA HIS A 60 -9.78 -13.58 8.56
C HIS A 60 -10.49 -12.27 8.19
N PRO A 61 -10.03 -11.57 7.13
CA PRO A 61 -10.67 -10.33 6.73
C PRO A 61 -11.98 -10.68 6.00
N GLU A 62 -13.13 -10.39 6.63
CA GLU A 62 -14.46 -10.59 6.02
C GLU A 62 -14.96 -9.32 5.34
N GLN A 63 -14.85 -8.20 6.04
CA GLN A 63 -15.17 -6.86 5.56
C GLN A 63 -13.99 -5.94 5.83
N TYR A 64 -13.74 -5.02 4.92
CA TYR A 64 -12.68 -4.03 5.09
C TYR A 64 -13.20 -2.64 4.78
N THR A 65 -12.92 -1.72 5.69
CA THR A 65 -13.12 -0.29 5.51
C THR A 65 -11.84 0.36 5.99
N ALA A 66 -11.08 0.92 5.05
CA ALA A 66 -9.83 1.57 5.34
C ALA A 66 -10.06 2.77 6.26
N GLN A 67 -9.27 2.85 7.32
CA GLN A 67 -9.13 4.02 8.19
C GLN A 67 -7.67 4.45 8.18
N MET A 68 -7.40 5.75 8.26
CA MET A 68 -6.06 6.30 8.11
C MET A 68 -5.04 5.64 9.05
N ASP A 69 -5.39 5.54 10.34
CA ASP A 69 -4.50 4.92 11.33
C ASP A 69 -4.29 3.42 11.11
N GLN A 70 -5.24 2.72 10.49
CA GLN A 70 -5.11 1.31 10.16
C GLN A 70 -4.22 1.11 8.94
N VAL A 71 -4.43 1.91 7.89
CA VAL A 71 -3.66 1.90 6.64
C VAL A 71 -2.19 2.22 6.91
N PHE A 72 -1.91 3.14 7.85
CA PHE A 72 -0.55 3.57 8.18
C PHE A 72 -0.04 3.03 9.53
N ALA A 73 -0.69 2.02 10.10
CA ALA A 73 -0.26 1.36 11.35
C ALA A 73 0.06 2.34 12.51
N GLY A 74 -0.75 3.39 12.67
CA GLY A 74 -0.58 4.43 13.70
C GLY A 74 0.50 5.47 13.40
N LYS A 75 1.06 5.49 12.18
CA LYS A 75 2.10 6.43 11.74
C LYS A 75 1.61 7.42 10.69
N SER A 76 0.33 7.75 10.75
CA SER A 76 -0.35 8.69 9.86
C SER A 76 0.41 10.01 9.73
N ASP A 77 0.86 10.59 10.85
CA ASP A 77 1.62 11.85 10.88
C ASP A 77 2.92 11.80 10.07
N GLU A 78 3.68 10.70 10.17
CA GLU A 78 4.95 10.54 9.45
C GLU A 78 4.76 10.40 7.93
N VAL A 79 3.62 9.84 7.52
CA VAL A 79 3.22 9.67 6.12
C VAL A 79 2.69 11.00 5.57
N ILE A 80 1.84 11.69 6.34
CA ILE A 80 1.34 13.03 6.03
C ILE A 80 2.52 13.98 5.78
N ASP A 81 3.50 14.01 6.69
CA ASP A 81 4.69 14.85 6.55
C ASP A 81 5.53 14.50 5.32
N ALA A 82 5.63 13.22 4.97
CA ALA A 82 6.37 12.77 3.79
C ALA A 82 5.68 13.21 2.50
N ILE A 83 4.36 13.05 2.43
CA ILE A 83 3.53 13.45 1.29
C ILE A 83 3.54 14.98 1.15
N ALA A 84 3.42 15.71 2.26
CA ALA A 84 3.48 17.17 2.28
C ALA A 84 4.83 17.68 1.73
N LYS A 85 5.94 17.07 2.14
CA LYS A 85 7.28 17.39 1.62
C LYS A 85 7.43 17.07 0.13
N TYR A 86 6.91 15.93 -0.31
CA TYR A 86 6.96 15.54 -1.72
C TYR A 86 6.18 16.52 -2.59
N ALA A 87 4.92 16.80 -2.23
CA ALA A 87 4.04 17.66 -3.00
C ALA A 87 4.26 19.17 -2.72
N GLN A 88 5.23 19.54 -1.89
CA GLN A 88 5.55 20.92 -1.50
C GLN A 88 4.33 21.68 -0.96
N THR A 89 3.53 21.02 -0.14
CA THR A 89 2.27 21.51 0.44
C THR A 89 2.33 21.45 1.97
N THR A 90 1.27 21.89 2.65
CA THR A 90 1.19 21.81 4.10
C THR A 90 0.78 20.41 4.58
N PRO A 91 1.19 19.99 5.80
CA PRO A 91 0.70 18.74 6.40
C PRO A 91 -0.83 18.67 6.49
N THR A 92 -1.50 19.80 6.73
CA THR A 92 -2.96 19.86 6.76
C THR A 92 -3.58 19.52 5.41
N GLU A 93 -3.10 20.15 4.33
CA GLU A 93 -3.59 19.86 2.97
C GLU A 93 -3.30 18.42 2.55
N ALA A 94 -2.11 17.89 2.89
CA ALA A 94 -1.77 16.49 2.65
C ALA A 94 -2.67 15.53 3.43
N GLY A 95 -2.93 15.80 4.72
CA GLY A 95 -3.83 15.02 5.55
C GLY A 95 -5.26 14.97 5.01
N ASP A 96 -5.81 16.12 4.62
CA ASP A 96 -7.14 16.22 4.02
C ASP A 96 -7.21 15.45 2.69
N TYR A 97 -6.15 15.52 1.88
CA TYR A 97 -6.08 14.79 0.62
C TYR A 97 -6.02 13.27 0.84
N ILE A 98 -5.23 12.80 1.81
CA ILE A 98 -5.13 11.38 2.15
C ILE A 98 -6.48 10.88 2.69
N ALA A 99 -7.17 11.65 3.53
CA ALA A 99 -8.51 11.30 4.02
C ALA A 99 -9.50 11.11 2.84
N ARG A 100 -9.53 12.07 1.91
CA ARG A 100 -10.33 11.95 0.67
C ARG A 100 -9.93 10.75 -0.18
N THR A 101 -8.64 10.42 -0.22
CA THR A 101 -8.11 9.25 -0.93
C THR A 101 -8.61 7.96 -0.27
N ILE A 102 -8.62 7.89 1.06
CA ILE A 102 -9.16 6.74 1.80
C ILE A 102 -10.67 6.58 1.56
N ASP A 103 -11.43 7.68 1.56
CA ASP A 103 -12.86 7.65 1.25
C ASP A 103 -13.12 7.16 -0.18
N ALA A 104 -12.34 7.65 -1.15
CA ALA A 104 -12.40 7.19 -2.54
C ALA A 104 -12.07 5.70 -2.66
N PHE A 105 -11.04 5.24 -1.94
CA PHE A 105 -10.66 3.84 -1.89
C PHE A 105 -11.78 2.95 -1.32
N ASN A 106 -12.41 3.38 -0.22
CA ASN A 106 -13.53 2.67 0.38
C ASN A 106 -14.72 2.57 -0.58
N ARG A 107 -15.01 3.64 -1.32
CA ARG A 107 -16.05 3.64 -2.36
C ARG A 107 -15.71 2.66 -3.50
N VAL A 108 -14.50 2.74 -4.04
CA VAL A 108 -14.04 1.83 -5.11
C VAL A 108 -14.08 0.37 -4.65
N SER A 109 -13.62 0.09 -3.42
CA SER A 109 -13.70 -1.24 -2.82
C SER A 109 -15.14 -1.74 -2.70
N GLN A 110 -16.07 -0.87 -2.30
CA GLN A 110 -17.48 -1.22 -2.18
C GLN A 110 -18.12 -1.49 -3.55
N GLU A 111 -17.81 -0.66 -4.55
CA GLU A 111 -18.37 -0.77 -5.90
C GLU A 111 -17.86 -2.01 -6.66
N GLN A 112 -16.58 -2.33 -6.52
CA GLN A 112 -15.92 -3.38 -7.30
C GLN A 112 -15.84 -4.73 -6.59
N HIS A 113 -15.80 -4.71 -5.26
CA HIS A 113 -15.57 -5.90 -4.46
C HIS A 113 -16.66 -6.13 -3.43
N GLU A 114 -17.73 -5.33 -3.43
CA GLU A 114 -18.85 -5.43 -2.48
C GLU A 114 -18.39 -5.30 -1.02
N GLY A 115 -17.25 -4.64 -0.78
CA GLY A 115 -16.62 -4.55 0.54
C GLY A 115 -15.98 -5.86 1.02
N ASN A 116 -15.89 -6.88 0.15
CA ASN A 116 -15.28 -8.17 0.47
C ASN A 116 -13.76 -8.04 0.55
N ALA A 117 -13.22 -8.19 1.75
CA ALA A 117 -11.82 -7.95 2.00
C ALA A 117 -10.89 -8.96 1.31
N LYS A 118 -11.32 -10.23 1.12
CA LYS A 118 -10.53 -11.24 0.39
C LYS A 118 -10.42 -10.92 -1.09
N LYS A 119 -11.52 -10.50 -1.72
CA LYS A 119 -11.52 -10.07 -3.14
C LYS A 119 -10.62 -8.84 -3.32
N LEU A 120 -10.75 -7.86 -2.43
CA LEU A 120 -9.92 -6.64 -2.44
C LEU A 120 -8.44 -6.96 -2.23
N MET A 121 -8.10 -7.80 -1.25
CA MET A 121 -6.71 -8.21 -1.00
C MET A 121 -6.12 -8.88 -2.24
N SER A 122 -6.83 -9.83 -2.86
CA SER A 122 -6.39 -10.47 -4.09
C SER A 122 -6.22 -9.47 -5.24
N ALA A 123 -7.10 -8.47 -5.36
CA ALA A 123 -6.96 -7.42 -6.38
C ALA A 123 -5.70 -6.56 -6.14
N LEU A 124 -5.45 -6.16 -4.89
CA LEU A 124 -4.27 -5.40 -4.50
C LEU A 124 -2.97 -6.19 -4.72
N GLU A 125 -2.93 -7.47 -4.35
CA GLU A 125 -1.78 -8.36 -4.59
C GLU A 125 -1.47 -8.50 -6.07
N ASN A 126 -2.49 -8.76 -6.89
CA ASN A 126 -2.33 -8.91 -8.34
C ASN A 126 -1.83 -7.64 -9.03
N GLN A 127 -2.07 -6.46 -8.43
CA GLN A 127 -1.71 -5.16 -8.98
C GLN A 127 -0.54 -4.49 -8.27
N GLN A 128 0.00 -5.11 -7.23
CA GLN A 128 1.06 -4.54 -6.39
C GLN A 128 2.25 -4.03 -7.21
N ASN A 129 2.72 -4.82 -8.17
CA ASN A 129 3.83 -4.45 -9.04
C ASN A 129 3.53 -3.25 -9.95
N ASP A 130 2.26 -3.04 -10.31
CA ASP A 130 1.85 -1.86 -11.06
C ASP A 130 1.72 -0.65 -10.14
N ILE A 131 1.10 -0.81 -8.96
CA ILE A 131 0.96 0.23 -7.93
C ILE A 131 2.32 0.80 -7.52
N LEU A 132 3.32 -0.06 -7.31
CA LEU A 132 4.68 0.36 -6.93
C LEU A 132 5.37 1.22 -8.00
N ARG A 133 4.99 1.08 -9.28
CA ARG A 133 5.52 1.94 -10.36
C ARG A 133 4.99 3.37 -10.27
N TYR A 134 3.97 3.64 -9.47
CA TYR A 134 3.47 4.99 -9.23
C TYR A 134 3.99 5.56 -7.91
N LEU A 135 4.62 4.76 -7.04
CA LEU A 135 5.02 5.18 -5.70
C LEU A 135 6.35 5.96 -5.73
N PRO A 136 6.38 7.25 -5.30
CA PRO A 136 7.63 7.98 -5.20
C PRO A 136 8.54 7.39 -4.12
N SER A 137 9.74 6.96 -4.50
CA SER A 137 10.74 6.35 -3.60
C SER A 137 11.17 7.29 -2.47
N VAL A 138 11.09 8.61 -2.69
CA VAL A 138 11.41 9.63 -1.69
C VAL A 138 10.45 9.64 -0.49
N LEU A 139 9.26 9.05 -0.61
CA LEU A 139 8.32 8.94 0.51
C LEU A 139 8.87 8.02 1.61
N GLY A 140 9.71 7.05 1.26
CA GLY A 140 10.28 6.10 2.22
C GLY A 140 9.20 5.41 3.06
N LEU A 141 8.09 5.01 2.43
CA LEU A 141 6.97 4.36 3.14
C LEU A 141 7.38 3.07 3.81
N GLY A 142 8.40 2.40 3.27
CA GLY A 142 9.01 1.20 3.83
C GLY A 142 9.46 1.34 5.28
N PRO A 143 10.54 2.09 5.52
CA PRO A 143 11.06 2.29 6.87
C PRO A 143 10.01 2.99 7.77
N LYS A 144 9.19 3.87 7.19
CA LYS A 144 8.15 4.58 7.92
C LYS A 144 7.09 3.64 8.45
N LEU A 145 6.55 2.71 7.67
CA LEU A 145 5.49 1.81 8.14
C LEU A 145 5.99 0.61 8.96
N ASN A 146 7.23 0.66 9.48
CA ASN A 146 7.92 -0.49 10.09
C ASN A 146 7.90 -1.72 9.18
N ILE A 147 7.98 -1.48 7.88
CA ILE A 147 8.27 -2.51 6.91
C ILE A 147 9.80 -2.59 6.93
N ASP A 148 10.39 -3.43 7.79
CA ASP A 148 11.83 -3.80 7.78
C ASP A 148 12.30 -4.45 6.45
N ILE A 149 11.44 -4.38 5.45
CA ILE A 149 11.36 -5.15 4.21
C ILE A 149 11.21 -4.20 3.01
N ILE A 150 11.38 -2.90 3.17
CA ILE A 150 11.51 -1.94 2.06
C ILE A 150 12.65 -1.01 2.47
N ASP A 151 13.88 -1.39 2.13
CA ASP A 151 15.04 -0.50 2.24
C ASP A 151 15.13 0.35 0.98
N ASP A 152 14.38 1.46 0.94
CA ASP A 152 14.41 2.46 -0.13
C ASP A 152 15.76 3.23 -0.20
N ARG A 153 16.74 2.92 0.65
CA ARG A 153 18.04 3.64 0.70
C ARG A 153 19.14 2.95 -0.11
N THR A 154 18.96 1.72 -0.57
CA THR A 154 19.99 0.97 -1.29
C THR A 154 19.67 0.83 -2.77
N ASN A 155 20.25 1.73 -3.56
CA ASN A 155 20.24 1.72 -5.02
C ASN A 155 21.14 0.60 -5.62
N LYS A 156 21.10 -0.63 -5.08
CA LYS A 156 21.91 -1.76 -5.55
C LYS A 156 21.13 -3.09 -5.53
N MET A 157 20.69 -3.50 -6.72
CA MET A 157 20.56 -4.91 -7.17
C MET A 157 19.62 -5.89 -6.43
N GLU A 158 18.83 -5.47 -5.44
CA GLU A 158 17.62 -6.21 -5.01
C GLU A 158 16.52 -5.18 -4.72
N GLY A 159 15.55 -5.05 -5.63
CA GLY A 159 14.59 -3.96 -5.58
C GLY A 159 13.55 -4.07 -4.45
N PRO A 160 12.81 -2.98 -4.16
CA PRO A 160 11.65 -2.98 -3.25
C PRO A 160 10.58 -4.03 -3.63
N LEU A 161 10.57 -4.46 -4.89
CA LEU A 161 9.75 -5.58 -5.39
C LEU A 161 10.09 -6.92 -4.73
N SER A 162 11.37 -7.22 -4.50
CA SER A 162 11.82 -8.51 -3.93
C SER A 162 11.48 -8.62 -2.45
N SER A 163 11.53 -7.51 -1.73
CA SER A 163 11.38 -7.50 -0.28
C SER A 163 9.90 -7.45 0.14
N LEU A 164 9.05 -6.75 -0.62
CA LEU A 164 7.60 -6.91 -0.52
C LEU A 164 7.15 -8.30 -0.97
N ALA A 165 7.68 -8.83 -2.08
CA ALA A 165 7.40 -10.22 -2.47
C ALA A 165 7.84 -11.19 -1.36
N ASN A 166 9.02 -11.01 -0.76
CA ASN A 166 9.44 -11.81 0.40
C ASN A 166 8.52 -11.62 1.62
N PHE A 167 7.95 -10.45 1.89
CA PHE A 167 6.93 -10.33 2.94
C PHE A 167 5.75 -11.27 2.67
N PHE A 168 5.20 -11.27 1.44
CA PHE A 168 4.10 -12.16 1.06
C PHE A 168 4.48 -13.64 0.92
N PHE A 169 5.72 -13.96 0.53
CA PHE A 169 6.18 -15.33 0.27
C PHE A 169 6.87 -15.99 1.48
N ASN A 170 7.56 -15.22 2.33
CA ASN A 170 8.36 -15.72 3.46
C ASN A 170 7.62 -15.62 4.81
N GLU A 171 6.73 -14.64 5.01
CA GLU A 171 5.70 -14.77 6.04
C GLU A 171 4.61 -15.68 5.50
N ASN A 172 4.74 -16.98 5.77
CA ASN A 172 3.63 -17.92 5.65
C ASN A 172 2.45 -17.41 6.50
N ILE A 173 1.51 -16.72 5.86
CA ILE A 173 0.09 -16.63 6.25
C ILE A 173 -0.51 -18.04 6.08
N HIS A 174 0.01 -19.00 6.85
CA HIS A 174 -0.57 -20.31 7.07
C HIS A 174 -0.63 -20.53 8.57
N PRO A 175 -1.81 -20.84 9.14
CA PRO A 175 -1.91 -21.15 10.55
C PRO A 175 -0.96 -22.31 10.84
N LYS A 176 -0.15 -22.15 11.89
CA LYS A 176 0.63 -23.27 12.44
C LYS A 176 -0.31 -24.45 12.56
N LYS A 177 -0.01 -25.54 11.84
CA LYS A 177 -0.59 -26.85 12.15
C LYS A 177 -0.43 -27.07 13.65
N GLN A 178 -1.53 -27.29 14.34
CA GLN A 178 -1.51 -27.79 15.70
C GLN A 178 -0.75 -29.11 15.70
N ASP A 179 0.44 -29.10 16.30
CA ASP A 179 1.06 -30.30 16.86
C ASP A 179 0.21 -30.72 18.06
N GLU A 180 -0.84 -31.50 17.82
CA GLU A 180 -1.40 -32.35 18.87
C GLU A 180 -0.79 -33.74 18.71
N ARG A 181 0.14 -33.98 19.62
CA ARG A 181 0.90 -35.21 19.78
C ARG A 181 -0.04 -36.36 20.09
N GLU A 182 0.29 -37.49 19.50
CA GLU A 182 -0.11 -38.82 19.94
C GLU A 182 0.17 -38.95 21.45
N GLU A 183 -0.88 -38.95 22.27
CA GLU A 183 -0.78 -39.52 23.62
C GLU A 183 -0.89 -41.04 23.49
N GLU A 184 0.27 -41.68 23.43
CA GLU A 184 0.43 -43.08 23.77
C GLU A 184 -0.10 -43.32 25.19
N THR A 185 -1.20 -44.06 25.30
CA THR A 185 -1.61 -44.70 26.56
C THR A 185 -0.53 -45.69 27.03
N PRO A 186 0.01 -45.56 28.26
CA PRO A 186 0.93 -46.55 28.80
C PRO A 186 0.17 -47.78 29.33
N PRO A 187 0.74 -49.00 29.21
CA PRO A 187 0.10 -50.21 29.70
C PRO A 187 0.27 -50.36 31.22
N ALA A 188 -0.79 -50.80 31.89
CA ALA A 188 -0.77 -51.39 33.23
C ALA A 188 -1.57 -52.71 33.21
#